data_AF-X1B8N9-F1
#
_entry.id   AF-X1B8N9-F1
#
_cell.length_a   1.000
_cell.length_b   1.000
_cell.length_c   1.000
_cell.angle_alpha   90.00
_cell.angle_beta   90.00
_cell.angle_gamma   90.00
#
_symmetry.space_group_name_H-M   'P 1'
#
loop_
_entity.id
_entity.type
_entity.pdbx_description
1 polymer ?
#
loop_
_entity_poly.entity_id
_entity_poly.type
_entity_poly.pdbx_seq_one_letter_code
_entity_poly.pdbx_strand_id
1 'polypeptide(L)'
;GALVGAFVENVGGVDFVWLLDDGMHNDGQAGDGIYGWPYSLTSHGGSYGVRIIAAFFDPANPDVVLVREWNGGFWILGPQEEGQDLDDDGLPDDWERRCDLDTKRDDSQDDPDRDGLTNIHELNIGTSPCQPDTDRGGELDGSEVIGQRNPLWPDDDLVRPIGHVELRPLDQRVWVTWNKPTSYTRMWVYVSTSPDELGRPYDMGQTGDYMVPNLVNGQTYYFILQGESNGAQGAYSDQYMAIPKQDPVPPQGVFQIGGPNVSDDGDTAFSWNVTLLIDATDQINYEGPASHSASHGLVNPQFKGLLQA
;
A
#
# COMPACT_ATOMS: atom_id res chain seq x y z
N GLY A 1 -21.09 32.22 -17.99
CA GLY A 1 -20.67 30.93 -18.54
C GLY A 1 -21.78 30.38 -19.42
N ALA A 2 -21.41 29.57 -20.41
CA ALA A 2 -22.35 28.72 -21.12
C ALA A 2 -22.73 27.51 -20.25
N LEU A 3 -23.92 26.97 -20.46
CA LEU A 3 -24.29 25.63 -20.02
C LEU A 3 -23.87 24.67 -21.13
N VAL A 4 -22.97 23.72 -20.83
CA VAL A 4 -22.37 22.86 -21.86
C VAL A 4 -22.61 21.39 -21.52
N GLY A 5 -23.13 20.63 -22.49
CA GLY A 5 -23.34 19.19 -22.36
C GLY A 5 -22.83 18.43 -23.58
N ALA A 6 -22.29 17.24 -23.35
CA ALA A 6 -21.82 16.32 -24.37
C ALA A 6 -22.74 15.10 -24.44
N PHE A 7 -23.09 14.71 -25.67
CA PHE A 7 -23.70 13.43 -26.00
C PHE A 7 -22.62 12.59 -26.66
N VAL A 8 -22.38 11.39 -26.16
CA VAL A 8 -21.41 10.47 -26.75
C VAL A 8 -22.13 9.21 -27.19
N GLU A 9 -22.22 9.03 -28.51
CA GLU A 9 -22.77 7.85 -29.16
C GLU A 9 -21.70 6.76 -29.20
N ASN A 10 -22.05 5.57 -28.73
CA ASN A 10 -21.21 4.38 -28.72
C ASN A 10 -22.04 3.15 -29.15
N VAL A 11 -21.43 1.96 -29.12
CA VAL A 11 -22.10 0.71 -29.51
C VAL A 11 -23.29 0.37 -28.60
N GLY A 12 -23.21 0.71 -27.31
CA GLY A 12 -24.23 0.45 -26.30
C GLY A 12 -25.32 1.53 -26.17
N GLY A 13 -25.21 2.67 -26.85
CA GLY A 13 -26.21 3.73 -26.82
C GLY A 13 -25.63 5.16 -26.86
N VAL A 14 -26.29 6.08 -26.17
CA VAL A 14 -25.88 7.49 -26.09
C VAL A 14 -25.74 7.90 -24.64
N ASP A 15 -24.53 8.24 -24.24
CA ASP A 15 -24.23 8.79 -22.92
C ASP A 15 -24.40 10.30 -22.94
N PHE A 16 -24.84 10.87 -21.82
CA PHE A 16 -24.95 12.32 -21.66
C PHE A 16 -24.16 12.79 -20.44
N VAL A 17 -23.34 13.82 -20.65
CA VAL A 17 -22.42 14.36 -19.64
C VAL A 17 -22.49 15.88 -19.64
N TRP A 18 -22.58 16.48 -18.45
CA TRP A 18 -22.40 17.93 -18.31
C TRP A 18 -20.91 18.26 -18.32
N LEU A 19 -20.49 19.18 -19.18
CA LEU A 19 -19.11 19.68 -19.18
C LEU A 19 -19.03 20.85 -18.20
N LEU A 20 -18.07 20.77 -17.28
CA LEU A 20 -17.83 21.81 -16.29
C LEU A 20 -16.75 22.77 -16.80
N ASP A 21 -16.85 24.02 -16.36
CA ASP A 21 -15.76 25.00 -16.51
C ASP A 21 -14.62 24.54 -15.58
N ASP A 22 -13.57 23.98 -16.17
CA ASP A 22 -12.48 23.26 -15.48
C ASP A 22 -11.41 24.21 -14.91
N GLY A 23 -11.57 25.52 -15.10
CA GLY A 23 -10.82 26.53 -14.37
C GLY A 23 -9.32 26.62 -14.67
N MET A 24 -8.77 25.77 -15.58
CA MET A 24 -7.65 26.04 -16.53
C MET A 24 -7.06 24.76 -17.18
N HIS A 25 -6.55 24.80 -18.42
CA HIS A 25 -5.29 25.48 -18.83
C HIS A 25 -5.41 26.22 -20.18
N ASN A 26 -5.04 27.50 -20.33
CA ASN A 26 -3.74 28.09 -20.02
C ASN A 26 -3.79 29.64 -19.93
N ASP A 27 -4.39 30.25 -18.87
CA ASP A 27 -3.82 31.43 -18.14
C ASP A 27 -4.67 32.31 -17.17
N GLY A 28 -6.01 32.29 -17.00
CA GLY A 28 -6.55 33.16 -15.93
C GLY A 28 -8.04 33.31 -15.66
N GLN A 29 -8.47 32.72 -14.54
CA GLN A 29 -9.71 32.94 -13.76
C GLN A 29 -10.99 32.27 -14.30
N ALA A 30 -11.94 32.03 -13.38
CA ALA A 30 -13.24 31.45 -13.68
C ALA A 30 -13.98 32.22 -14.79
N GLY A 31 -14.51 31.51 -15.79
CA GLY A 31 -15.25 32.08 -16.92
C GLY A 31 -14.45 32.34 -18.20
N ASP A 32 -13.34 31.62 -18.43
CA ASP A 32 -12.51 31.74 -19.65
C ASP A 32 -13.09 31.02 -20.89
N GLY A 33 -14.11 30.19 -20.69
CA GLY A 33 -14.93 29.61 -21.77
C GLY A 33 -14.46 28.24 -22.27
N ILE A 34 -13.59 27.56 -21.53
CA ILE A 34 -13.23 26.16 -21.75
C ILE A 34 -14.09 25.26 -20.87
N TYR A 35 -14.60 24.17 -21.44
CA TYR A 35 -15.50 23.24 -20.77
C TYR A 35 -15.02 21.81 -21.03
N GLY A 36 -14.82 21.04 -19.97
CA GLY A 36 -14.26 19.70 -20.03
C GLY A 36 -14.96 18.74 -19.07
N TRP A 37 -14.82 17.45 -19.36
CA TRP A 37 -15.15 16.35 -18.47
C TRP A 37 -14.37 15.11 -18.95
N PRO A 38 -13.70 14.34 -18.06
CA PRO A 38 -13.08 13.07 -18.45
C PRO A 38 -14.16 12.08 -18.87
N TYR A 39 -14.20 11.69 -20.14
CA TYR A 39 -15.14 10.69 -20.63
C TYR A 39 -14.46 9.32 -20.69
N SER A 40 -14.87 8.43 -19.80
CA SER A 40 -14.24 7.13 -19.57
C SER A 40 -15.15 5.93 -19.86
N LEU A 41 -16.42 6.15 -20.24
CA LEU A 41 -17.38 5.13 -20.69
C LEU A 41 -17.01 4.57 -22.08
N THR A 42 -15.77 4.10 -22.18
CA THR A 42 -15.13 3.57 -23.39
C THR A 42 -14.95 2.05 -23.31
N SER A 43 -15.87 1.39 -22.59
CA SER A 43 -15.87 -0.06 -22.33
C SER A 43 -15.94 -0.90 -23.62
N HIS A 44 -16.28 -0.30 -24.75
CA HIS A 44 -16.38 -0.96 -26.05
C HIS A 44 -15.31 -0.46 -27.02
N GLY A 45 -14.65 -1.38 -27.70
CA GLY A 45 -13.86 -1.06 -28.86
C GLY A 45 -14.73 -0.56 -29.99
N GLY A 46 -14.37 0.55 -30.60
CA GLY A 46 -15.15 1.09 -31.69
C GLY A 46 -15.05 2.59 -31.86
N SER A 47 -15.86 3.09 -32.79
CA SER A 47 -16.00 4.51 -33.07
C SER A 47 -17.00 5.14 -32.11
N TYR A 48 -16.60 6.24 -31.48
CA TYR A 48 -17.41 7.07 -30.62
C TYR A 48 -17.78 8.35 -31.36
N GLY A 49 -19.07 8.61 -31.51
CA GLY A 49 -19.59 9.87 -32.04
C GLY A 49 -19.78 10.86 -30.89
N VAL A 50 -19.21 12.05 -30.98
CA VAL A 50 -19.30 13.05 -29.91
C VAL A 50 -20.03 14.28 -30.43
N ARG A 51 -21.09 14.68 -29.72
CA ARG A 51 -21.87 15.90 -29.98
C ARG A 51 -21.90 16.78 -28.74
N ILE A 52 -21.27 17.95 -28.80
CA ILE A 52 -21.22 18.91 -27.69
C ILE A 52 -22.13 20.10 -28.00
N ILE A 53 -22.99 20.45 -27.05
CA ILE A 53 -23.92 21.58 -27.12
C ILE A 53 -23.59 22.58 -26.02
N ALA A 54 -23.35 23.84 -26.39
CA ALA A 54 -23.12 24.95 -25.48
C ALA A 54 -24.22 26.01 -25.66
N ALA A 55 -25.00 26.27 -24.60
CA ALA A 55 -26.06 27.29 -24.57
C ALA A 55 -25.65 28.48 -23.69
N PHE A 56 -25.76 29.71 -24.20
CA PHE A 56 -25.41 30.93 -23.47
C PHE A 56 -26.30 32.10 -23.89
N PHE A 57 -26.52 33.07 -23.00
CA PHE A 57 -27.26 34.28 -23.33
C PHE A 57 -26.44 35.19 -24.27
N ASP A 58 -27.08 35.81 -25.25
CA ASP A 58 -26.44 36.78 -26.14
C ASP A 58 -25.93 37.98 -25.32
N PRO A 59 -24.61 38.28 -25.35
CA PRO A 59 -24.04 39.42 -24.65
C PRO A 59 -24.65 40.78 -25.04
N ALA A 60 -25.17 40.89 -26.27
CA ALA A 60 -25.82 42.10 -26.76
C ALA A 60 -27.34 42.12 -26.48
N ASN A 61 -27.95 40.97 -26.20
CA ASN A 61 -29.38 40.86 -25.87
C ASN A 61 -29.66 39.70 -24.90
N PRO A 62 -29.65 39.95 -23.58
CA PRO A 62 -29.78 38.91 -22.56
C PRO A 62 -31.08 38.09 -22.60
N ASP A 63 -32.12 38.53 -23.33
CA ASP A 63 -33.37 37.79 -23.49
C ASP A 63 -33.28 36.67 -24.56
N VAL A 64 -32.16 36.57 -25.28
CA VAL A 64 -31.92 35.61 -26.35
C VAL A 64 -30.88 34.58 -25.92
N VAL A 65 -31.20 33.30 -26.05
CA VAL A 65 -30.24 32.19 -25.85
C VAL A 65 -29.65 31.78 -27.20
N LEU A 66 -28.33 31.81 -27.29
CA LEU A 66 -27.54 31.31 -28.41
C LEU A 66 -27.04 29.90 -28.09
N VAL A 67 -26.99 29.05 -29.13
CA VAL A 67 -26.48 27.68 -29.03
C VAL A 67 -25.33 27.51 -30.00
N ARG A 68 -24.24 26.87 -29.55
CA ARG A 68 -23.15 26.38 -30.38
C ARG A 68 -23.08 24.87 -30.27
N GLU A 69 -22.77 24.23 -31.39
CA GLU A 69 -22.67 22.79 -31.48
C GLU A 69 -21.32 22.40 -32.10
N TRP A 70 -20.67 21.39 -31.52
CA TRP A 70 -19.52 20.73 -32.10
C TRP A 70 -19.84 19.25 -32.28
N ASN A 71 -19.44 18.69 -33.42
CA ASN A 71 -19.56 17.27 -33.73
C ASN A 71 -18.18 16.73 -34.11
N GLY A 72 -17.80 15.63 -33.50
CA GLY A 72 -16.57 14.92 -33.81
C GLY A 72 -16.67 13.47 -33.39
N GLY A 73 -15.53 12.82 -33.28
CA GLY A 73 -15.49 11.44 -32.82
C GLY A 73 -14.07 10.98 -32.60
N PHE A 74 -13.94 9.90 -31.85
CA PHE A 74 -12.68 9.23 -31.61
C PHE A 74 -12.88 7.73 -31.74
N TRP A 75 -11.79 6.99 -31.85
CA TRP A 75 -11.84 5.54 -31.92
C TRP A 75 -11.02 4.97 -30.78
N ILE A 76 -11.58 3.98 -30.09
CA ILE A 76 -10.93 3.29 -28.98
C ILE A 76 -10.65 1.85 -29.39
N LEU A 77 -9.42 1.42 -29.12
CA LEU A 77 -9.05 0.01 -29.14
C LEU A 77 -9.53 -0.61 -27.82
N GLY A 78 -10.71 -1.20 -27.83
CA GLY A 78 -11.33 -1.88 -26.68
C GLY A 78 -11.99 -3.19 -27.13
N PRO A 79 -12.57 -3.97 -26.20
CA PRO A 79 -13.30 -5.18 -26.55
C PRO A 79 -14.54 -4.81 -27.39
N GLN A 80 -14.63 -5.31 -28.62
CA GLN A 80 -15.85 -5.16 -29.42
C GLN A 80 -16.94 -6.07 -28.83
N GLU A 81 -18.22 -5.68 -28.89
CA GLU A 81 -19.35 -6.56 -28.54
C GLU A 81 -19.49 -7.80 -29.47
N GLU A 82 -18.57 -7.98 -30.43
CA GLU A 82 -18.41 -9.21 -31.21
C GLU A 82 -17.09 -9.94 -30.90
N GLY A 83 -16.47 -9.61 -29.76
CA GLY A 83 -15.36 -10.37 -29.21
C GLY A 83 -15.79 -11.81 -28.90
N GLN A 84 -14.85 -12.74 -28.97
CA GLN A 84 -15.08 -14.08 -28.42
C GLN A 84 -15.33 -13.90 -26.92
N ASP A 85 -16.40 -14.53 -26.43
CA ASP A 85 -16.70 -14.79 -25.02
C ASP A 85 -16.86 -16.32 -25.01
N LEU A 86 -15.80 -17.02 -24.63
CA LEU A 86 -15.67 -18.46 -24.86
C LEU A 86 -16.43 -19.28 -23.81
N ASP A 87 -16.75 -18.70 -22.66
CA ASP A 87 -17.53 -19.34 -21.59
C ASP A 87 -18.93 -18.74 -21.36
N ASP A 88 -19.32 -17.76 -22.18
CA ASP A 88 -20.63 -17.11 -22.22
C ASP A 88 -21.00 -16.43 -20.87
N ASP A 89 -20.01 -15.89 -20.14
CA ASP A 89 -20.21 -15.24 -18.84
C ASP A 89 -20.45 -13.72 -18.91
N GLY A 90 -20.36 -13.15 -20.12
CA GLY A 90 -20.54 -11.73 -20.40
C GLY A 90 -19.26 -10.91 -20.30
N LEU A 91 -18.11 -11.54 -20.03
CA LEU A 91 -16.79 -10.95 -20.15
C LEU A 91 -16.20 -11.26 -21.54
N PRO A 92 -15.68 -10.25 -22.26
CA PRO A 92 -14.98 -10.53 -23.52
C PRO A 92 -13.60 -11.17 -23.30
N ASP A 93 -13.24 -12.22 -24.05
CA ASP A 93 -11.95 -12.93 -23.97
C ASP A 93 -10.73 -11.99 -24.07
N ASP A 94 -10.84 -10.93 -24.90
CA ASP A 94 -9.79 -9.92 -25.07
C ASP A 94 -9.64 -9.04 -23.81
N TRP A 95 -10.73 -8.78 -23.10
CA TRP A 95 -10.73 -8.05 -21.85
C TRP A 95 -10.14 -8.91 -20.73
N GLU A 96 -10.63 -10.15 -20.59
CA GLU A 96 -10.16 -11.13 -19.62
C GLU A 96 -8.65 -11.40 -19.72
N ARG A 97 -8.14 -11.58 -20.95
CA ARG A 97 -6.71 -11.81 -21.20
C ARG A 97 -5.79 -10.68 -20.75
N ARG A 98 -6.30 -9.46 -20.51
CA ARG A 98 -5.45 -8.35 -20.01
C ARG A 98 -5.14 -8.48 -18.53
N CYS A 99 -5.99 -9.18 -17.79
CA CYS A 99 -5.86 -9.39 -16.35
C CYS A 99 -5.72 -10.88 -15.99
N ASP A 100 -5.32 -11.70 -16.95
CA ASP A 100 -5.13 -13.14 -16.80
C ASP A 100 -6.36 -13.87 -16.19
N LEU A 101 -7.57 -13.37 -16.48
CA LEU A 101 -8.84 -14.02 -16.13
C LEU A 101 -9.09 -15.29 -16.98
N ASP A 102 -10.01 -16.14 -16.53
CA ASP A 102 -10.23 -17.46 -17.14
C ASP A 102 -11.33 -17.44 -18.21
N THR A 103 -10.93 -17.18 -19.46
CA THR A 103 -11.76 -17.25 -20.69
C THR A 103 -12.54 -18.56 -20.94
N LYS A 104 -12.45 -19.55 -20.05
CA LYS A 104 -13.09 -20.87 -20.20
C LYS A 104 -13.96 -21.24 -19.01
N ARG A 105 -14.05 -20.37 -18.02
CA ARG A 105 -14.82 -20.57 -16.80
C ARG A 105 -15.35 -19.22 -16.34
N ASP A 106 -16.67 -19.13 -16.30
CA ASP A 106 -17.41 -18.03 -15.66
C ASP A 106 -16.75 -17.60 -14.35
N ASP A 107 -16.12 -16.43 -14.44
CA ASP A 107 -15.45 -15.71 -13.37
C ASP A 107 -15.94 -14.26 -13.28
N SER A 108 -16.99 -13.92 -14.03
CA SER A 108 -17.74 -12.66 -13.99
C SER A 108 -18.07 -12.14 -12.57
N GLN A 109 -18.24 -13.03 -11.59
CA GLN A 109 -18.58 -12.73 -10.20
C GLN A 109 -17.39 -12.77 -9.23
N ASP A 110 -16.19 -13.09 -9.72
CA ASP A 110 -14.98 -13.10 -8.90
C ASP A 110 -14.44 -11.66 -8.73
N ASP A 111 -13.63 -11.47 -7.69
CA ASP A 111 -12.98 -10.21 -7.28
C ASP A 111 -11.48 -10.52 -7.09
N PRO A 112 -10.69 -10.51 -8.18
CA PRO A 112 -9.31 -11.00 -8.18
C PRO A 112 -8.36 -10.07 -7.39
N ASP A 113 -8.57 -8.77 -7.48
CA ASP A 113 -7.72 -7.75 -6.88
C ASP A 113 -8.20 -7.24 -5.51
N ARG A 114 -9.39 -7.66 -5.09
CA ARG A 114 -9.94 -7.53 -3.73
C ARG A 114 -10.26 -6.09 -3.35
N ASP A 115 -10.71 -5.31 -4.32
CA ASP A 115 -11.16 -3.93 -4.13
C ASP A 115 -12.65 -3.84 -3.73
N GLY A 116 -13.39 -4.95 -3.86
CA GLY A 116 -14.81 -5.08 -3.54
C GLY A 116 -15.75 -4.98 -4.74
N LEU A 117 -15.24 -4.90 -5.97
CA LEU A 117 -15.98 -5.00 -7.21
C LEU A 117 -15.79 -6.38 -7.85
N THR A 118 -16.81 -6.85 -8.57
CA THR A 118 -16.72 -8.08 -9.37
C THR A 118 -16.26 -7.75 -10.78
N ASN A 119 -15.58 -8.67 -11.46
CA ASN A 119 -15.14 -8.50 -12.85
C ASN A 119 -16.21 -7.88 -13.77
N ILE A 120 -17.47 -8.37 -13.70
CA ILE A 120 -18.56 -7.82 -14.54
C ILE A 120 -18.93 -6.38 -14.17
N HIS A 121 -18.82 -6.00 -12.91
CA HIS A 121 -19.07 -4.63 -12.47
C HIS A 121 -17.98 -3.73 -13.03
N GLU A 122 -16.73 -4.14 -12.89
CA GLU A 122 -15.57 -3.39 -13.36
C GLU A 122 -15.59 -3.18 -14.87
N LEU A 123 -15.95 -4.21 -15.64
CA LEU A 123 -16.20 -4.08 -17.07
C LEU A 123 -17.25 -2.99 -17.38
N ASN A 124 -18.33 -2.94 -16.60
CA ASN A 124 -19.42 -1.99 -16.81
C ASN A 124 -19.06 -0.55 -16.45
N ILE A 125 -18.20 -0.35 -15.44
CA ILE A 125 -17.80 1.00 -15.00
C ILE A 125 -16.46 1.45 -15.56
N GLY A 126 -15.74 0.56 -16.25
CA GLY A 126 -14.47 0.86 -16.92
C GLY A 126 -13.22 0.77 -16.02
N THR A 127 -13.32 0.10 -14.87
CA THR A 127 -12.20 -0.18 -13.96
C THR A 127 -11.49 -1.50 -14.35
N SER A 128 -10.40 -1.81 -13.66
CA SER A 128 -9.48 -2.88 -14.03
C SER A 128 -9.49 -4.04 -13.02
N PRO A 129 -9.88 -5.26 -13.40
CA PRO A 129 -10.08 -6.41 -12.48
C PRO A 129 -8.81 -7.01 -11.89
N CYS A 130 -7.66 -6.44 -12.23
CA CYS A 130 -6.37 -6.81 -11.70
C CYS A 130 -5.62 -5.61 -11.10
N GLN A 131 -6.29 -4.46 -10.95
CA GLN A 131 -5.73 -3.25 -10.38
C GLN A 131 -6.78 -2.63 -9.44
N PRO A 132 -6.62 -2.76 -8.12
CA PRO A 132 -7.68 -2.44 -7.15
C PRO A 132 -7.94 -0.93 -6.97
N ASP A 133 -7.17 -0.10 -7.66
CA ASP A 133 -7.21 1.37 -7.68
C ASP A 133 -6.80 1.75 -9.11
N THR A 134 -7.78 1.85 -10.00
CA THR A 134 -7.56 1.95 -11.45
C THR A 134 -6.86 3.26 -11.81
N ASP A 135 -7.25 4.35 -11.18
CA ASP A 135 -6.76 5.69 -11.49
C ASP A 135 -5.50 6.12 -10.71
N ARG A 136 -5.14 5.34 -9.69
CA ARG A 136 -3.96 5.51 -8.83
C ARG A 136 -4.03 6.76 -7.95
N GLY A 137 -5.23 7.20 -7.61
CA GLY A 137 -5.49 8.30 -6.68
C GLY A 137 -5.24 7.91 -5.22
N GLY A 138 -5.26 6.60 -4.93
CA GLY A 138 -4.97 6.01 -3.62
C GLY A 138 -6.19 5.49 -2.87
N GLU A 139 -7.39 5.62 -3.43
CA GLU A 139 -8.61 4.95 -2.99
C GLU A 139 -8.89 3.66 -3.80
N LEU A 140 -9.62 2.69 -3.22
CA LEU A 140 -10.03 1.50 -3.96
C LEU A 140 -11.23 1.82 -4.87
N ASP A 141 -11.30 1.25 -6.07
CA ASP A 141 -12.41 1.52 -7.00
C ASP A 141 -13.76 1.16 -6.36
N GLY A 142 -13.84 0.01 -5.67
CA GLY A 142 -15.01 -0.39 -4.90
C GLY A 142 -15.39 0.56 -3.76
N SER A 143 -14.41 1.16 -3.07
CA SER A 143 -14.64 2.18 -2.03
C SER A 143 -15.21 3.46 -2.62
N GLU A 144 -14.73 3.85 -3.80
CA GLU A 144 -15.19 5.03 -4.50
C GLU A 144 -16.63 4.85 -4.99
N VAL A 145 -16.95 3.71 -5.62
CA VAL A 145 -18.31 3.38 -6.05
C VAL A 145 -19.30 3.41 -4.89
N ILE A 146 -18.96 2.78 -3.76
CA ILE A 146 -19.78 2.81 -2.53
C ILE A 146 -19.94 4.25 -2.01
N GLY A 147 -18.88 5.04 -2.10
CA GLY A 147 -18.83 6.44 -1.70
C GLY A 147 -19.41 7.43 -2.70
N GLN A 148 -19.93 6.98 -3.84
CA GLN A 148 -20.41 7.82 -4.95
C GLN A 148 -19.33 8.76 -5.52
N ARG A 149 -18.08 8.31 -5.51
CA ARG A 149 -16.91 8.92 -6.17
C ARG A 149 -16.66 8.25 -7.52
N ASN A 150 -15.76 8.81 -8.30
CA ASN A 150 -15.45 8.32 -9.63
C ASN A 150 -14.11 7.55 -9.63
N PRO A 151 -14.11 6.21 -9.76
CA PRO A 151 -12.89 5.37 -9.72
C PRO A 151 -11.91 5.56 -10.89
N LEU A 152 -12.18 6.55 -11.72
CA LEU A 152 -11.38 6.93 -12.89
C LEU A 152 -10.92 8.40 -12.79
N TRP A 153 -11.07 9.03 -11.62
CA TRP A 153 -10.69 10.41 -11.37
C TRP A 153 -9.99 10.64 -10.00
N PRO A 154 -8.65 10.68 -9.98
CA PRO A 154 -7.86 10.58 -8.74
C PRO A 154 -7.89 11.83 -7.84
N ASP A 155 -8.57 12.90 -8.28
CA ASP A 155 -8.66 14.14 -7.51
C ASP A 155 -9.85 14.14 -6.54
N ASP A 156 -10.82 13.23 -6.70
CA ASP A 156 -11.98 13.14 -5.81
C ASP A 156 -11.80 12.14 -4.64
N ASP A 157 -10.69 11.39 -4.64
CA ASP A 157 -10.24 10.47 -3.61
C ASP A 157 -10.15 11.11 -2.22
N LEU A 158 -10.63 10.35 -1.24
CA LEU A 158 -10.47 10.70 0.18
C LEU A 158 -9.20 10.11 0.78
N VAL A 159 -8.66 9.06 0.16
CA VAL A 159 -7.50 8.32 0.64
C VAL A 159 -6.35 8.53 -0.34
N ARG A 160 -5.19 8.96 0.15
CA ARG A 160 -4.01 9.18 -0.71
C ARG A 160 -3.15 7.92 -0.76
N PRO A 161 -2.25 7.77 -1.75
CA PRO A 161 -1.38 6.62 -1.82
C PRO A 161 -0.43 6.56 -0.62
N ILE A 162 -0.17 5.34 -0.15
CA ILE A 162 0.74 5.13 0.98
C ILE A 162 2.16 5.50 0.52
N GLY A 163 2.84 6.30 1.34
CA GLY A 163 4.22 6.72 1.07
C GLY A 163 5.23 5.62 1.41
N HIS A 164 6.41 6.04 1.85
CA HIS A 164 7.47 5.11 2.25
C HIS A 164 7.06 4.27 3.47
N VAL A 165 7.23 2.95 3.36
CA VAL A 165 7.05 1.96 4.42
C VAL A 165 8.40 1.31 4.72
N GLU A 166 8.71 1.14 6.00
CA GLU A 166 9.90 0.42 6.45
C GLU A 166 9.49 -0.67 7.45
N LEU A 167 10.07 -1.86 7.29
CA LEU A 167 9.92 -2.95 8.25
C LEU A 167 11.26 -3.28 8.87
N ARG A 168 11.25 -3.38 10.19
CA ARG A 168 12.39 -3.83 10.96
C ARG A 168 12.01 -5.10 11.73
N PRO A 169 12.51 -6.28 11.30
CA PRO A 169 12.33 -7.50 12.07
C PRO A 169 13.09 -7.44 13.39
N LEU A 170 12.48 -7.99 14.43
CA LEU A 170 12.96 -8.04 15.81
C LEU A 170 12.57 -9.41 16.41
N ASP A 171 12.94 -9.64 17.68
CA ASP A 171 12.59 -10.88 18.37
C ASP A 171 11.07 -11.05 18.52
N GLN A 172 10.52 -12.05 17.83
CA GLN A 172 9.08 -12.40 17.80
C GLN A 172 8.15 -11.25 17.39
N ARG A 173 8.66 -10.23 16.70
CA ARG A 173 7.90 -9.03 16.35
C ARG A 173 8.51 -8.33 15.15
N VAL A 174 7.72 -7.50 14.48
CA VAL A 174 8.19 -6.61 13.41
C VAL A 174 7.72 -5.20 13.71
N TRP A 175 8.66 -4.24 13.69
CA TRP A 175 8.32 -2.83 13.77
C TRP A 175 8.04 -2.33 12.36
N VAL A 176 6.86 -1.79 12.16
CA VAL A 176 6.40 -1.22 10.89
C VAL A 176 6.34 0.28 11.06
N THR A 177 6.96 1.04 10.16
CA THR A 177 6.86 2.50 10.12
C THR A 177 6.40 2.94 8.75
N TRP A 178 5.64 4.03 8.70
CA TRP A 178 5.17 4.60 7.44
C TRP A 178 5.10 6.12 7.51
N ASN A 179 5.28 6.76 6.36
CA ASN A 179 4.96 8.18 6.24
C ASN A 179 3.44 8.34 6.26
N LYS A 180 2.91 9.09 7.22
CA LYS A 180 1.48 9.38 7.33
C LYS A 180 1.05 10.57 6.45
N PRO A 181 0.24 10.37 5.41
CA PRO A 181 -0.65 11.40 4.89
C PRO A 181 -1.51 11.99 6.00
N THR A 182 -1.84 13.28 5.88
CA THR A 182 -2.79 13.94 6.80
C THR A 182 -4.22 13.43 6.63
N SER A 183 -4.51 12.69 5.56
CA SER A 183 -5.84 12.17 5.24
C SER A 183 -6.22 10.92 6.04
N TYR A 184 -5.27 10.08 6.46
CA TYR A 184 -5.63 8.80 7.09
C TYR A 184 -6.23 8.99 8.48
N THR A 185 -7.48 8.58 8.66
CA THR A 185 -8.14 8.46 9.97
C THR A 185 -7.74 7.17 10.69
N ARG A 186 -7.35 6.14 9.94
CA ARG A 186 -6.90 4.85 10.47
C ARG A 186 -5.93 4.20 9.49
N MET A 187 -5.07 3.33 10.02
CA MET A 187 -4.11 2.56 9.23
C MET A 187 -4.17 1.10 9.66
N TRP A 188 -4.15 0.21 8.69
CA TRP A 188 -4.18 -1.23 8.88
C TRP A 188 -2.90 -1.86 8.34
N VAL A 189 -2.45 -2.94 8.99
CA VAL A 189 -1.48 -3.88 8.41
C VAL A 189 -2.07 -5.28 8.42
N TYR A 190 -2.03 -5.91 7.26
CA TYR A 190 -2.41 -7.29 7.06
C TYR A 190 -1.16 -8.16 7.06
N VAL A 191 -1.18 -9.22 7.85
CA VAL A 191 -0.02 -10.10 8.06
C VAL A 191 -0.38 -11.52 7.69
N SER A 192 0.39 -12.08 6.75
CA SER A 192 0.17 -13.42 6.22
C SER A 192 1.45 -14.25 6.23
N THR A 193 1.32 -15.58 6.26
CA THR A 193 2.41 -16.53 6.00
C THR A 193 2.43 -17.03 4.56
N SER A 194 1.45 -16.64 3.75
CA SER A 194 1.32 -16.95 2.32
C SER A 194 1.30 -15.64 1.53
N PRO A 195 2.02 -15.53 0.40
CA PRO A 195 2.01 -14.33 -0.42
C PRO A 195 0.64 -14.07 -1.08
N ASP A 196 -0.18 -15.10 -1.26
CA ASP A 196 -1.44 -15.01 -2.02
C ASP A 196 -2.65 -14.66 -1.12
N GLU A 197 -2.44 -14.67 0.20
CA GLU A 197 -3.48 -14.37 1.19
C GLU A 197 -3.20 -13.01 1.83
N LEU A 198 -4.22 -12.16 1.92
CA LEU A 198 -4.11 -10.87 2.61
C LEU A 198 -3.73 -11.08 4.09
N GLY A 199 -4.31 -12.11 4.73
CA GLY A 199 -3.96 -12.52 6.09
C GLY A 199 -4.73 -11.76 7.18
N ARG A 200 -4.14 -11.70 8.38
CA ARG A 200 -4.80 -11.15 9.58
C ARG A 200 -4.62 -9.62 9.65
N PRO A 201 -5.70 -8.85 9.82
CA PRO A 201 -5.60 -7.40 10.01
C PRO A 201 -5.19 -7.01 11.44
N TYR A 202 -4.35 -5.98 11.54
CA TYR A 202 -4.00 -5.27 12.76
C TYR A 202 -4.26 -3.78 12.57
N ASP A 203 -4.97 -3.17 13.51
CA ASP A 203 -5.15 -1.73 13.55
C ASP A 203 -3.89 -1.06 14.10
N MET A 204 -3.22 -0.30 13.23
CA MET A 204 -2.01 0.45 13.55
C MET A 204 -2.30 1.87 14.03
N GLY A 205 -3.55 2.32 13.98
CA GLY A 205 -3.93 3.68 14.37
C GLY A 205 -3.32 4.75 13.45
N GLN A 206 -2.84 5.86 14.03
CA GLN A 206 -2.38 7.05 13.28
C GLN A 206 -0.99 7.56 13.71
N THR A 207 -0.26 6.79 14.51
CA THR A 207 1.01 7.22 15.10
C THR A 207 2.15 7.30 14.09
N GLY A 208 2.06 6.56 12.97
CA GLY A 208 3.12 6.46 11.95
C GLY A 208 4.09 5.29 12.21
N ASP A 209 3.86 4.55 13.29
CA ASP A 209 4.59 3.35 13.64
C ASP A 209 3.73 2.35 14.41
N TYR A 210 4.04 1.07 14.28
CA TYR A 210 3.34 0.00 14.98
C TYR A 210 4.23 -1.22 15.19
N MET A 211 4.04 -1.89 16.33
CA MET A 211 4.75 -3.11 16.69
C MET A 211 3.83 -4.32 16.51
N VAL A 212 3.99 -5.07 15.44
CA VAL A 212 3.25 -6.33 15.22
C VAL A 212 3.79 -7.40 16.17
N PRO A 213 3.00 -7.88 17.14
CA PRO A 213 3.48 -8.80 18.17
C PRO A 213 3.22 -10.27 17.82
N ASN A 214 3.79 -11.18 18.62
CA ASN A 214 3.50 -12.62 18.62
C ASN A 214 3.82 -13.35 17.31
N LEU A 215 4.92 -12.97 16.66
CA LEU A 215 5.43 -13.63 15.46
C LEU A 215 6.45 -14.72 15.84
N VAL A 216 6.65 -15.69 14.95
CA VAL A 216 7.62 -16.77 15.14
C VAL A 216 8.94 -16.41 14.48
N ASN A 217 10.04 -16.53 15.22
CA ASN A 217 11.38 -16.30 14.64
C ASN A 217 11.71 -17.33 13.56
N GLY A 218 12.33 -16.88 12.47
CA GLY A 218 12.70 -17.72 11.33
C GLY A 218 11.55 -18.05 10.37
N GLN A 219 10.32 -17.65 10.69
CA GLN A 219 9.17 -17.76 9.78
C GLN A 219 9.11 -16.53 8.87
N THR A 220 8.88 -16.74 7.58
CA THR A 220 8.62 -15.65 6.62
C THR A 220 7.19 -15.15 6.79
N TYR A 221 7.05 -13.83 6.89
CA TYR A 221 5.77 -13.13 6.91
C TYR A 221 5.72 -12.09 5.79
N TYR A 222 4.52 -11.92 5.24
CA TYR A 222 4.16 -10.93 4.23
C TYR A 222 3.27 -9.87 4.86
N PHE A 223 3.53 -8.60 4.54
CA PHE A 223 2.88 -7.43 5.10
C PHE A 223 2.31 -6.57 3.98
N ILE A 224 1.03 -6.23 4.08
CA ILE A 224 0.34 -5.29 3.19
C ILE A 224 -0.31 -4.24 4.09
N LEU A 225 -0.17 -2.96 3.75
CA LEU A 225 -0.75 -1.85 4.50
C LEU A 225 -1.95 -1.29 3.74
N GLN A 226 -2.91 -0.73 4.48
CA GLN A 226 -4.07 -0.04 3.91
C GLN A 226 -4.46 1.16 4.77
N GLY A 227 -4.57 2.33 4.13
CA GLY A 227 -5.09 3.54 4.77
C GLY A 227 -6.61 3.58 4.73
N GLU A 228 -7.23 4.24 5.70
CA GLU A 228 -8.67 4.52 5.70
C GLU A 228 -8.88 6.00 6.03
N SER A 229 -9.79 6.68 5.35
CA SER A 229 -10.18 8.06 5.64
C SER A 229 -11.68 8.24 5.56
N ASN A 230 -12.31 8.71 6.65
CA ASN A 230 -13.74 9.05 6.66
C ASN A 230 -14.67 7.92 6.15
N GLY A 231 -14.28 6.66 6.34
CA GLY A 231 -15.01 5.48 5.87
C GLY A 231 -14.64 5.00 4.46
N ALA A 232 -13.81 5.75 3.73
CA ALA A 232 -13.20 5.32 2.47
C ALA A 232 -11.98 4.44 2.75
N GLN A 233 -11.83 3.39 1.94
CA GLN A 233 -10.73 2.43 2.00
C GLN A 233 -9.70 2.75 0.91
N GLY A 234 -8.45 2.87 1.33
CA GLY A 234 -7.33 3.14 0.43
C GLY A 234 -6.85 1.92 -0.32
N ALA A 235 -6.13 2.16 -1.39
CA ALA A 235 -5.38 1.16 -2.12
C ALA A 235 -4.43 0.38 -1.19
N TYR A 236 -4.24 -0.90 -1.49
CA TYR A 236 -3.24 -1.72 -0.81
C TYR A 236 -1.84 -1.25 -1.17
N SER A 237 -0.93 -1.25 -0.20
CA SER A 237 0.49 -1.05 -0.48
C SER A 237 1.08 -2.23 -1.25
N ASP A 238 2.29 -2.04 -1.79
CA ASP A 238 3.15 -3.15 -2.16
C ASP A 238 3.25 -4.20 -1.04
N GLN A 239 3.47 -5.44 -1.42
CA GLN A 239 3.73 -6.51 -0.46
C GLN A 239 5.17 -6.43 0.04
N TYR A 240 5.34 -6.39 1.35
CA TYR A 240 6.64 -6.42 1.99
C TYR A 240 6.89 -7.75 2.70
N MET A 241 8.15 -8.17 2.75
CA MET A 241 8.56 -9.42 3.40
C MET A 241 9.45 -9.14 4.60
N ALA A 242 9.20 -9.81 5.73
CA ALA A 242 10.10 -9.81 6.88
C ALA A 242 10.18 -11.18 7.56
N ILE A 243 11.35 -11.49 8.12
CA ILE A 243 11.61 -12.70 8.90
C ILE A 243 12.04 -12.25 10.30
N PRO A 244 11.17 -12.35 11.33
CA PRO A 244 11.53 -12.07 12.70
C PRO A 244 12.73 -12.92 13.11
N LYS A 245 13.65 -12.33 13.87
CA LYS A 245 14.86 -13.01 14.33
C LYS A 245 15.12 -12.59 15.76
N GLN A 246 15.55 -13.54 16.56
CA GLN A 246 15.96 -13.29 17.93
C GLN A 246 17.13 -12.32 17.96
N ASP A 247 17.13 -11.42 18.95
CA ASP A 247 18.23 -10.49 19.15
C ASP A 247 19.52 -11.27 19.47
N PRO A 248 20.67 -10.85 18.91
CA PRO A 248 21.96 -11.45 19.22
C PRO A 248 22.30 -11.25 20.70
N VAL A 249 22.99 -12.21 21.28
CA VAL A 249 23.51 -12.06 22.64
C VAL A 249 24.60 -10.98 22.61
N PRO A 250 24.55 -9.93 23.45
CA PRO A 250 25.56 -8.89 23.46
C PRO A 250 26.95 -9.50 23.71
N PRO A 251 28.03 -8.91 23.14
CA PRO A 251 29.37 -9.44 23.33
C PRO A 251 29.70 -9.59 24.81
N GLN A 252 30.20 -10.76 25.19
CA GLN A 252 30.67 -11.05 26.54
C GLN A 252 32.17 -11.27 26.52
N GLY A 253 32.87 -10.85 27.57
CA GLY A 253 34.31 -11.09 27.67
C GLY A 253 34.80 -11.23 29.10
N VAL A 254 35.91 -11.96 29.24
CA VAL A 254 36.63 -12.13 30.50
C VAL A 254 38.12 -11.86 30.30
N PHE A 255 38.75 -11.31 31.33
CA PHE A 255 40.21 -11.19 31.40
C PHE A 255 40.76 -12.35 32.22
N GLN A 256 41.68 -13.11 31.63
CA GLN A 256 42.42 -14.14 32.34
C GLN A 256 43.88 -13.71 32.49
N ILE A 257 44.37 -13.68 33.73
CA ILE A 257 45.77 -13.39 34.06
C ILE A 257 46.42 -14.71 34.47
N GLY A 258 47.11 -15.38 33.55
CA GLY A 258 47.68 -16.72 33.77
C GLY A 258 49.13 -16.68 34.28
N GLY A 259 49.54 -17.65 35.11
CA GLY A 259 50.93 -17.83 35.56
C GLY A 259 51.10 -19.06 36.46
N PRO A 260 52.32 -19.59 36.66
CA PRO A 260 52.58 -20.83 37.40
C PRO A 260 52.20 -20.80 38.90
N ASN A 261 51.77 -19.64 39.43
CA ASN A 261 51.43 -19.43 40.84
C ASN A 261 49.99 -18.91 41.04
N VAL A 262 49.09 -19.12 40.07
CA VAL A 262 47.67 -18.79 40.25
C VAL A 262 47.00 -20.00 40.92
N SER A 263 46.71 -19.91 42.22
CA SER A 263 45.87 -20.89 42.93
C SER A 263 44.39 -20.52 42.74
N ASP A 264 43.51 -21.52 42.64
CA ASP A 264 42.05 -21.34 42.47
C ASP A 264 41.38 -20.45 43.55
N ASP A 265 42.06 -20.21 44.69
CA ASP A 265 41.61 -19.31 45.78
C ASP A 265 42.49 -18.06 45.98
N GLY A 266 43.40 -17.76 45.04
CA GLY A 266 44.41 -16.70 45.20
C GLY A 266 44.00 -15.37 44.59
N ASP A 267 43.66 -14.38 45.41
CA ASP A 267 43.29 -13.00 45.01
C ASP A 267 44.42 -12.20 44.30
N THR A 268 45.59 -12.80 44.04
CA THR A 268 46.75 -12.09 43.45
C THR A 268 47.45 -12.90 42.35
N ALA A 269 47.51 -12.33 41.15
CA ALA A 269 48.27 -12.85 40.02
C ALA A 269 49.50 -11.95 39.74
N PHE A 270 50.69 -12.55 39.65
CA PHE A 270 51.96 -11.84 39.41
C PHE A 270 52.42 -11.87 37.94
N SER A 271 51.53 -12.23 37.02
CA SER A 271 51.85 -12.36 35.60
C SER A 271 51.56 -11.06 34.84
N TRP A 272 52.43 -10.74 33.88
CA TRP A 272 52.22 -9.65 32.93
C TRP A 272 51.49 -10.10 31.66
N ASN A 273 51.24 -11.40 31.51
CA ASN A 273 50.51 -11.97 30.39
C ASN A 273 49.02 -11.98 30.70
N VAL A 274 48.27 -11.14 29.99
CA VAL A 274 46.81 -11.05 30.05
C VAL A 274 46.22 -11.62 28.77
N THR A 275 45.28 -12.55 28.88
CA THR A 275 44.50 -13.05 27.76
C THR A 275 43.09 -12.47 27.85
N LEU A 276 42.64 -11.84 26.77
CA LEU A 276 41.27 -11.37 26.61
C LEU A 276 40.50 -12.36 25.75
N LEU A 277 39.44 -12.93 26.30
CA LEU A 277 38.51 -13.79 25.57
C LEU A 277 37.23 -12.99 25.39
N ILE A 278 36.83 -12.76 24.14
CA ILE A 278 35.56 -12.11 23.79
C ILE A 278 34.81 -13.05 22.84
N ASP A 279 33.52 -13.22 23.08
CA ASP A 279 32.63 -13.91 22.15
C ASP A 279 31.31 -13.14 21.98
N ALA A 280 30.69 -13.29 20.82
CA ALA A 280 29.38 -12.76 20.46
C ALA A 280 28.67 -13.78 19.56
N THR A 281 27.42 -14.07 19.87
CA THR A 281 26.70 -15.20 19.26
C THR A 281 25.23 -14.90 19.06
N ASP A 282 24.65 -15.54 18.05
CA ASP A 282 23.22 -15.55 17.76
C ASP A 282 22.53 -16.78 18.41
N GLN A 283 23.23 -17.58 19.22
CA GLN A 283 22.70 -18.82 19.82
C GLN A 283 22.22 -18.63 21.26
N ILE A 284 21.02 -19.16 21.54
CA ILE A 284 20.26 -19.02 22.80
C ILE A 284 20.90 -19.79 23.98
N ASN A 285 21.65 -20.85 23.71
CA ASN A 285 22.26 -21.73 24.72
C ASN A 285 23.79 -21.70 24.68
N TYR A 286 24.36 -20.54 24.40
CA TYR A 286 25.80 -20.38 24.37
C TYR A 286 26.36 -20.18 25.78
N GLU A 287 27.10 -21.16 26.26
CA GLU A 287 27.93 -21.02 27.46
C GLU A 287 29.17 -20.22 27.10
N GLY A 288 29.06 -18.89 27.23
CA GLY A 288 30.16 -17.98 26.93
C GLY A 288 31.36 -18.16 27.85
N PRO A 289 32.47 -17.46 27.56
CA PRO A 289 33.73 -17.61 28.32
C PRO A 289 33.58 -17.30 29.82
N ALA A 290 32.52 -16.58 30.22
CA ALA A 290 32.18 -16.30 31.61
C ALA A 290 31.64 -17.52 32.41
N SER A 291 31.07 -18.52 31.74
CA SER A 291 30.57 -19.76 32.38
C SER A 291 31.70 -20.64 32.93
N HIS A 292 32.92 -20.45 32.42
CA HIS A 292 34.13 -21.15 32.86
C HIS A 292 35.08 -20.29 33.70
N SER A 293 34.72 -19.02 33.97
CA SER A 293 35.52 -18.15 34.85
C SER A 293 34.89 -18.07 36.24
N ALA A 294 35.56 -18.64 37.24
CA ALA A 294 35.23 -18.39 38.64
C ALA A 294 35.33 -16.88 38.94
N SER A 295 34.39 -16.34 39.72
CA SER A 295 34.46 -14.96 40.18
C SER A 295 35.61 -14.82 41.19
N HIS A 296 36.70 -14.16 40.80
CA HIS A 296 37.72 -13.74 41.77
C HIS A 296 37.40 -12.32 42.22
N GLY A 297 36.90 -12.19 43.45
CA GLY A 297 36.68 -10.89 44.08
C GLY A 297 38.02 -10.17 44.21
N LEU A 298 38.12 -8.93 43.73
CA LEU A 298 39.30 -8.10 43.98
C LEU A 298 39.31 -7.69 45.47
N VAL A 299 39.83 -8.55 46.33
CA VAL A 299 40.11 -8.18 47.71
C VAL A 299 41.43 -7.43 47.72
N ASN A 300 41.37 -6.11 47.94
CA ASN A 300 42.55 -5.30 48.19
C ASN A 300 43.30 -5.88 49.42
N PRO A 301 44.58 -6.32 49.30
CA PRO A 301 45.30 -6.94 50.39
C PRO A 301 45.46 -6.03 51.62
N GLN A 302 45.25 -4.72 51.48
CA GLN A 302 45.38 -3.76 52.58
C GLN A 302 44.19 -3.71 53.55
N PHE A 303 43.09 -4.43 53.30
CA PHE A 303 41.89 -4.38 54.17
C PHE A 303 41.47 -5.74 54.77
N LYS A 304 42.33 -6.77 54.72
CA LYS A 304 42.11 -8.03 55.45
C LYS A 304 42.30 -7.79 56.97
N GLY A 305 41.29 -7.23 57.62
CA GLY A 305 41.29 -7.09 59.09
C GLY A 305 40.39 -6.03 59.73
N LEU A 306 39.61 -5.23 58.99
CA LEU A 306 38.87 -4.10 59.58
C LEU A 306 37.35 -4.27 59.72
N LEU A 307 36.81 -5.48 59.51
CA LEU A 307 35.40 -5.79 59.79
C LEU A 307 35.27 -7.00 60.71
N GLN A 308 35.87 -6.91 61.90
CA GLN A 308 35.40 -7.59 63.11
C GLN A 308 35.54 -6.65 64.30
N ALA A 309 34.51 -5.82 64.51
CA ALA A 309 34.10 -5.24 65.78
C ALA A 309 32.62 -4.83 65.65
#